data_AF-A0AAW2IPY9-F1
#
_entry.id   AF-A0AAW2IPY9-F1
#
_cell.length_a   1.000
_cell.length_b   1.000
_cell.length_c   1.000
_cell.angle_alpha   90.00
_cell.angle_beta   90.00
_cell.angle_gamma   90.00
#
_symmetry.space_group_name_H-M   'P 1'
#
loop_
_entity.id
_entity.type
_entity.pdbx_description
1 polymer ?
#
loop_
_entity_poly.entity_id
_entity_poly.type
_entity_poly.pdbx_seq_one_letter_code
_entity_poly.pdbx_strand_id
1 'polypeptide(L)'
;MFGLERSQAIKEEVDKMLKAGYIRPIQYPEWLANVVLVPKSNGKWRLCIDFMDLNKACPKDPFPFPQIDILVDSTSGCEMLSFLDAYQGYNQIPWPRKIKKKRAL
;
A
#
# COMPACT_ATOMS: atom_id res chain seq x y z
N MET A 1 10.98 -19.49 -19.11
CA MET A 1 10.01 -20.19 -18.24
C MET A 1 9.49 -19.30 -17.09
N PHE A 2 10.33 -18.51 -16.40
CA PHE A 2 9.91 -17.59 -15.31
C PHE A 2 8.95 -16.44 -15.69
N GLY A 3 8.90 -16.03 -16.97
CA GLY A 3 8.04 -14.92 -17.40
C GLY A 3 6.54 -15.22 -17.34
N LEU A 4 6.14 -16.48 -17.56
CA LEU A 4 4.74 -16.91 -17.55
C LEU A 4 4.16 -16.91 -16.14
N GLU A 5 4.86 -17.51 -15.17
CA GLU A 5 4.44 -17.48 -13.76
C GLU A 5 4.31 -16.06 -13.21
N ARG A 6 5.27 -15.19 -13.55
CA ARG A 6 5.23 -13.77 -13.15
C ARG A 6 4.06 -13.03 -13.76
N SER A 7 3.81 -13.22 -15.05
CA SER A 7 2.68 -12.58 -15.75
C SER A 7 1.34 -13.03 -15.18
N GLN A 8 1.23 -14.32 -14.85
CA GLN A 8 0.03 -14.88 -14.22
C GLN A 8 -0.18 -14.31 -12.82
N ALA A 9 0.88 -14.24 -11.99
CA ALA A 9 0.81 -13.64 -10.67
C ALA A 9 0.42 -12.14 -10.71
N ILE A 10 0.92 -11.39 -11.70
CA ILE A 10 0.51 -9.99 -11.91
C ILE A 10 -0.99 -9.92 -12.21
N LYS A 11 -1.46 -10.74 -13.16
CA LYS A 11 -2.86 -10.75 -13.57
C LYS A 11 -3.80 -11.07 -12.40
N GLU A 12 -3.48 -12.11 -11.63
CA GLU A 12 -4.26 -12.51 -10.45
C GLU A 12 -4.35 -11.40 -9.40
N GLU A 13 -3.23 -10.74 -9.11
CA GLU A 13 -3.20 -9.68 -8.09
C GLU A 13 -3.91 -8.41 -8.59
N VAL A 14 -3.78 -8.06 -9.88
CA VAL A 14 -4.51 -6.95 -10.51
C VAL A 14 -6.02 -7.21 -10.50
N ASP A 15 -6.46 -8.40 -10.88
CA ASP A 15 -7.88 -8.79 -10.87
C ASP A 15 -8.46 -8.71 -9.45
N LYS A 16 -7.68 -9.14 -8.45
CA LYS A 16 -8.08 -9.03 -7.03
C LYS A 16 -8.21 -7.57 -6.59
N MET A 17 -7.26 -6.71 -6.94
CA MET A 17 -7.31 -5.28 -6.60
C MET A 17 -8.45 -4.56 -7.31
N LEU A 18 -8.78 -4.93 -8.56
CA LEU A 18 -9.94 -4.42 -9.30
C LEU A 18 -11.25 -4.83 -8.63
N LYS A 19 -11.42 -6.12 -8.29
CA LYS A 19 -12.62 -6.64 -7.60
C LYS A 19 -12.83 -5.99 -6.24
N ALA A 20 -11.74 -5.72 -5.51
CA ALA A 20 -11.79 -5.03 -4.22
C ALA A 20 -12.04 -3.50 -4.36
N GLY A 21 -11.98 -2.95 -5.57
CA GLY A 21 -12.15 -1.51 -5.81
C GLY A 21 -10.94 -0.66 -5.39
N TYR A 22 -9.77 -1.27 -5.14
CA TYR A 22 -8.55 -0.57 -4.75
C TYR A 22 -7.91 0.18 -5.91
N ILE A 23 -8.10 -0.33 -7.14
CA ILE A 23 -7.61 0.28 -8.38
C ILE A 23 -8.74 0.36 -9.40
N ARG A 24 -8.53 1.16 -10.45
CA ARG A 24 -9.47 1.33 -11.56
C ARG A 24 -8.69 1.58 -12.85
N PRO A 25 -9.24 1.22 -14.03
CA PRO A 25 -8.64 1.61 -15.29
C PRO A 25 -8.62 3.14 -15.42
N ILE A 26 -7.54 3.67 -15.98
CA ILE A 26 -7.36 5.08 -16.34
C ILE A 26 -7.01 5.14 -17.82
N GLN A 27 -7.63 6.07 -18.56
CA GLN A 27 -7.23 6.39 -19.92
C GLN A 27 -6.31 7.61 -19.89
N TYR A 28 -5.21 7.53 -20.64
CA TYR A 28 -4.24 8.62 -20.82
C TYR A 28 -3.66 9.16 -19.51
N PRO A 29 -2.87 8.35 -18.77
CA PRO A 29 -2.25 8.81 -17.54
C PRO A 29 -1.11 9.79 -17.81
N GLU A 30 -1.05 10.89 -17.05
CA GLU A 30 0.10 11.81 -17.04
C GLU A 30 1.29 11.28 -16.22
N TRP A 31 1.04 10.30 -15.35
CA TRP A 31 2.01 9.70 -14.43
C TRP A 31 1.90 8.19 -14.49
N LEU A 32 3.04 7.50 -14.59
CA LEU A 32 3.12 6.04 -14.57
C LEU A 32 4.14 5.60 -13.53
N ALA A 33 3.75 4.65 -12.66
CA ALA A 33 4.64 4.05 -11.67
C ALA A 33 4.97 2.61 -12.07
N ASN A 34 6.23 2.21 -11.91
CA ASN A 34 6.65 0.85 -12.27
C ASN A 34 6.06 -0.18 -11.32
N VAL A 35 5.71 -1.34 -11.87
CA VAL A 35 5.27 -2.51 -11.10
C VAL A 35 6.45 -3.47 -10.90
N VAL A 36 6.67 -3.86 -9.64
CA VAL A 36 7.76 -4.75 -9.23
C VAL A 36 7.17 -5.96 -8.53
N LEU A 37 7.62 -7.17 -8.91
CA LEU A 37 7.26 -8.40 -8.21
C LEU A 37 8.31 -8.74 -7.15
N VAL A 38 7.84 -8.99 -5.93
CA VAL A 38 8.69 -9.38 -4.79
C VAL A 38 8.24 -10.76 -4.29
N PRO A 39 9.15 -11.75 -4.17
CA PRO A 39 8.81 -13.05 -3.63
C PRO A 39 8.56 -12.95 -2.11
N LYS A 40 7.51 -13.61 -1.62
CA LYS A 40 7.28 -13.80 -0.18
C LYS A 40 7.89 -15.11 0.29
N SER A 41 8.18 -15.18 1.59
CA SER A 41 8.66 -16.40 2.26
C SER A 41 7.70 -17.59 2.14
N ASN A 42 6.41 -17.34 1.94
CA ASN A 42 5.40 -18.39 1.73
C ASN A 42 5.30 -18.89 0.26
N GLY A 43 6.27 -18.56 -0.58
CA GLY A 43 6.31 -18.97 -1.99
C GLY A 43 5.38 -18.18 -2.93
N LYS A 44 4.58 -17.23 -2.41
CA LYS A 44 3.70 -16.37 -3.22
C LYS A 44 4.43 -15.11 -3.70
N TRP A 45 3.96 -14.52 -4.78
CA TRP A 45 4.41 -13.21 -5.24
C TRP A 45 3.62 -12.08 -4.58
N ARG A 46 4.28 -10.93 -4.36
CA ARG A 46 3.64 -9.65 -4.00
C ARG A 46 3.89 -8.66 -5.13
N LEU A 47 2.81 -8.05 -5.61
CA LEU A 47 2.88 -6.92 -6.52
C LEU A 47 3.13 -5.65 -5.72
N CYS A 48 4.28 -5.02 -5.95
CA CYS A 48 4.69 -3.76 -5.36
C CYS A 48 4.71 -2.67 -6.43
N ILE A 49 4.37 -1.45 -6.04
CA ILE A 49 4.39 -0.30 -6.94
C ILE A 49 5.56 0.57 -6.51
N ASP A 50 6.45 0.88 -7.44
CA ASP A 50 7.57 1.76 -7.19
C ASP A 50 7.11 3.23 -7.19
N PHE A 51 6.92 3.76 -5.98
CA PHE A 51 6.53 5.15 -5.77
C PHE A 51 7.70 6.10 -5.57
N MET A 52 8.95 5.74 -5.89
CA MET A 52 10.10 6.63 -5.65
C MET A 52 9.91 8.03 -6.23
N ASP A 53 9.52 8.14 -7.50
CA ASP A 53 9.34 9.45 -8.15
C ASP A 53 8.10 10.18 -7.64
N LEU A 54 7.02 9.45 -7.38
CA LEU A 54 5.82 10.01 -6.76
C LEU A 54 6.10 10.60 -5.37
N ASN A 55 6.90 9.89 -4.56
CA ASN A 55 7.28 10.28 -3.21
C ASN A 55 8.21 11.50 -3.22
N LYS A 56 9.06 11.67 -4.24
CA LYS A 56 9.88 12.88 -4.43
C LYS A 56 9.04 14.07 -4.88
N ALA A 57 8.02 13.83 -5.72
CA ALA A 57 7.17 14.88 -6.28
C ALA A 57 6.07 15.37 -5.31
N CYS A 58 5.76 14.62 -4.26
CA CYS A 58 4.77 15.00 -3.25
C CYS A 58 5.45 15.63 -2.03
N PRO A 59 4.96 16.78 -1.52
CA PRO A 59 5.47 17.31 -0.26
C PRO A 59 5.20 16.33 0.88
N LYS A 60 6.16 16.21 1.80
CA LYS A 60 5.99 15.42 3.02
C LYS A 60 5.02 16.14 3.95
N ASP A 61 4.06 15.38 4.50
CA ASP A 61 3.13 15.84 5.52
C ASP A 61 3.43 15.09 6.84
N PRO A 62 4.30 15.65 7.71
CA PRO A 62 4.70 14.96 8.92
C PRO A 62 3.56 14.99 9.95
N PHE A 63 2.92 13.84 10.16
CA PHE A 63 2.02 13.64 11.30
C PHE A 63 2.83 13.32 12.55
N PRO A 64 2.61 14.00 13.70
CA PRO A 64 3.34 13.74 14.92
C PRO A 64 2.98 12.34 15.44
N PHE A 65 3.95 11.42 15.39
CA PHE A 65 3.79 10.11 16.01
C PHE A 65 4.22 10.19 17.49
N PRO A 66 3.41 9.71 18.43
CA PRO A 66 3.81 9.68 19.84
C PRO A 66 5.05 8.81 20.01
N GLN A 67 5.94 9.20 20.92
CA GLN A 67 7.08 8.36 21.30
C GLN A 67 6.57 7.09 21.97
N ILE A 68 7.28 5.99 21.74
CA ILE A 68 6.91 4.67 22.29
C ILE A 68 6.84 4.73 23.82
N ASP A 69 7.77 5.43 24.46
CA ASP A 69 7.81 5.55 25.93
C ASP A 69 6.54 6.23 26.47
N ILE A 70 6.06 7.29 25.80
CA ILE A 70 4.80 7.96 26.16
C ILE A 70 3.61 7.01 26.04
N LEU A 71 3.56 6.21 24.97
CA LEU A 71 2.50 5.21 24.79
C LEU A 71 2.54 4.16 25.90
N VAL A 72 3.72 3.62 26.23
CA VAL A 72 3.90 2.62 27.28
C VAL A 72 3.48 3.18 28.65
N ASP A 73 3.98 4.36 29.01
CA ASP A 73 3.66 5.02 30.28
C ASP A 73 2.17 5.32 30.40
N SER A 74 1.52 5.74 29.31
CA SER A 74 0.08 5.99 29.29
C SER A 74 -0.78 4.75 29.58
N THR A 75 -0.23 3.55 29.37
CA THR A 75 -0.90 2.28 29.67
C THR A 75 -0.55 1.70 31.04
N SER A 76 0.33 2.37 31.79
CA SER A 76 0.70 1.95 33.14
C SER A 76 -0.50 1.97 34.07
N GLY A 77 -0.72 0.88 34.80
CA GLY A 77 -1.88 0.72 35.69
C GLY A 77 -3.15 0.22 35.02
N CYS A 78 -3.16 0.00 33.70
CA CYS A 78 -4.25 -0.72 33.04
C CYS A 78 -4.18 -2.22 33.38
N GLU A 79 -5.25 -2.77 33.97
CA GLU A 79 -5.35 -4.19 34.31
C GLU A 79 -5.50 -5.09 33.07
N MET A 80 -5.94 -4.52 31.94
CA MET A 80 -6.15 -5.23 30.68
C MET A 80 -5.83 -4.34 29.49
N LEU A 81 -5.13 -4.90 28.50
CA LEU A 81 -4.88 -4.28 27.21
C LEU A 81 -5.48 -5.13 26.10
N SER A 82 -6.08 -4.48 25.10
CA SER A 82 -6.62 -5.12 23.91
C SER A 82 -5.91 -4.58 22.68
N PHE A 83 -5.48 -5.47 21.80
CA PHE A 83 -4.80 -5.12 20.55
C PHE A 83 -5.74 -5.37 19.37
N LEU A 84 -5.85 -4.37 18.50
CA LEU A 84 -6.65 -4.43 17.28
C LEU A 84 -5.72 -4.20 16.09
N ASP A 85 -5.77 -5.09 15.11
CA ASP A 85 -5.06 -4.91 13.84
C ASP A 85 -6.04 -4.36 12.79
N ALA A 86 -5.72 -3.17 12.27
CA ALA A 86 -6.40 -2.59 11.12
C ALA A 86 -5.86 -3.25 9.84
N TYR A 87 -6.19 -4.53 9.64
CA TYR A 87 -5.69 -5.33 8.52
C TYR A 87 -5.88 -4.60 7.18
N GLN A 88 -4.79 -4.43 6.43
CA GLN A 88 -4.74 -3.65 5.19
C GLN A 88 -5.29 -2.21 5.32
N GLY A 89 -5.14 -1.56 6.49
CA GLY A 89 -5.65 -0.22 6.76
C GLY A 89 -5.24 0.83 5.70
N TYR A 90 -4.07 0.66 5.08
CA TYR A 90 -3.61 1.48 3.95
C TYR A 90 -4.60 1.55 2.78
N ASN A 91 -5.32 0.46 2.48
CA ASN A 91 -6.28 0.38 1.39
C ASN A 91 -7.68 0.88 1.78
N GLN A 92 -7.93 1.09 3.08
CA GLN A 92 -9.24 1.52 3.59
C GLN A 92 -9.44 3.03 3.48
N ILE A 93 -8.35 3.81 3.49
CA ILE A 93 -8.42 5.28 3.44
C ILE A 93 -8.52 5.75 1.97
N PRO A 94 -9.57 6.50 1.59
CA PRO A 94 -9.70 7.02 0.24
C PRO A 94 -8.61 8.05 -0.09
N TRP A 95 -8.05 7.92 -1.29
CA TRP A 95 -7.05 8.87 -1.75
C TRP A 95 -7.65 10.24 -2.12
N PRO A 96 -6.94 11.35 -1.82
CA PRO A 96 -7.30 12.67 -2.33
C PRO A 96 -7.35 12.70 -3.86
N ARG A 97 -8.33 13.43 -4.43
CA ARG A 97 -8.54 13.51 -5.89
C ARG A 97 -7.27 13.92 -6.66
N LYS A 98 -6.48 14.84 -6.11
CA LYS A 98 -5.23 15.34 -6.71
C LYS A 98 -4.18 14.25 -6.88
N ILE A 99 -4.06 13.35 -5.89
CA ILE A 99 -3.04 12.29 -5.89
C ILE A 99 -3.54 11.05 -6.66
N LYS A 100 -4.85 10.79 -6.67
CA LYS A 100 -5.45 9.70 -7.46
C LYS A 100 -5.06 9.73 -8.95
N LYS A 101 -4.83 10.91 -9.52
CA LYS A 101 -4.41 11.08 -10.92
C LYS A 101 -2.92 10.77 -11.16
N LYS A 102 -2.10 10.82 -10.10
CA LYS A 102 -0.64 10.61 -10.17
C LYS A 102 -0.21 9.16 -9.94
N ARG A 103 -1.17 8.24 -9.80
CA ARG A 103 -0.98 6.85 -9.40
C ARG A 103 -1.54 5.90 -10.46
N ALA A 104 -1.11 6.04 -11.72
CA ALA A 104 -1.39 5.03 -12.72
C ALA A 104 -0.32 3.93 -12.68
N LEU A 105 -0.77 2.71 -12.99
CA LEU A 105 0.02 1.48 -13.07
C LEU A 105 0.23 1.09 -14.52
#